data_AF-A0A8H6RDM4-F1
#
_entry.id   AF-A0A8H6RDM4-F1
#
_cell.length_a   1.000
_cell.length_b   1.000
_cell.length_c   1.000
_cell.angle_alpha   90.00
_cell.angle_beta   90.00
_cell.angle_gamma   90.00
#
_symmetry.space_group_name_H-M   'P 1'
#
loop_
_entity.id
_entity.type
_entity.pdbx_description
1 polymer ?
#
loop_
_entity_poly.entity_id
_entity_poly.type
_entity_poly.pdbx_seq_one_letter_code
_entity_poly.pdbx_strand_id
1 'polypeptide(L)'
;MGEKYTQRFGAAGDSLKLAPHLRKRATQPIAETSSTQAQSTSGAPAPETIPEHETTQAPAFNSATTKTAVGAIPASSFTTYNQNFLKQIGGKCADKLPPASAIQAMFLYEMQRETEAEKLFHAQMFELARAEDHTHVQDRRIKELETRLVQLERKMAARDVDERIATSNVRLNAHQEKLNACSGRLGRAEQKLATVDQRLEELKKSQEDAALAAATAASTPEITLSNTHSEDMATMKEEINVLFDDRDGILSMVKEVKENVARLDLNIKQLSVQRSSTNSSPASTHRIPIKNPNGDLVELSVPKGSSFSLKDNRGPVQSFQPGKQWGV
;
A
#
# COMPACT_ATOMS: atom_id res chain seq x y z
N MET A 1 51.43 3.57 6.98
CA MET A 1 51.32 2.19 7.47
C MET A 1 49.92 2.04 8.03
N GLY A 2 49.02 1.18 7.56
CA GLY A 2 49.15 0.03 6.68
C GLY A 2 48.37 -1.09 7.35
N GLU A 3 47.06 -1.20 7.09
CA GLU A 3 46.29 -2.41 7.39
C GLU A 3 45.17 -2.55 6.35
N LYS A 4 45.38 -3.51 5.44
CA LYS A 4 44.47 -3.89 4.37
C LYS A 4 43.58 -5.02 4.88
N TYR A 5 42.27 -4.79 4.98
CA TYR A 5 41.30 -5.87 5.12
C TYR A 5 40.97 -6.44 3.74
N THR A 6 41.39 -7.68 3.52
CA THR A 6 41.13 -8.47 2.31
C THR A 6 40.12 -9.55 2.71
N GLN A 7 38.85 -9.40 2.33
CA GLN A 7 37.83 -10.42 2.55
C GLN A 7 37.59 -11.20 1.26
N ARG A 8 37.98 -12.48 1.32
CA ARG A 8 37.77 -13.51 0.30
C ARG A 8 36.27 -13.85 0.19
N PHE A 9 35.73 -13.85 -1.03
CA PHE A 9 34.54 -14.63 -1.36
C PHE A 9 34.97 -15.90 -2.08
N GLY A 10 34.63 -17.04 -1.49
CA GLY A 10 34.75 -18.36 -2.09
C GLY A 10 33.38 -18.89 -2.52
N ALA A 11 33.39 -19.49 -3.71
CA ALA A 11 32.70 -20.71 -4.14
C ALA A 11 31.17 -20.84 -4.00
N ALA A 12 30.51 -20.90 -5.16
CA ALA A 12 29.55 -21.94 -5.61
C ALA A 12 29.04 -21.45 -6.98
N GLY A 13 29.24 -22.14 -8.11
CA GLY A 13 28.76 -23.49 -8.35
C GLY A 13 27.31 -23.40 -8.79
N ASP A 14 27.05 -23.25 -10.10
CA ASP A 14 25.94 -23.98 -10.73
C ASP A 14 26.01 -23.98 -12.26
N SER A 15 25.99 -25.21 -12.75
CA SER A 15 25.98 -25.62 -14.14
C SER A 15 24.53 -25.71 -14.61
N LEU A 16 24.12 -24.85 -15.54
CA LEU A 16 22.95 -25.11 -16.38
C LEU A 16 23.37 -25.24 -17.84
N LYS A 17 23.40 -26.50 -18.27
CA LYS A 17 23.40 -26.94 -19.67
C LYS A 17 22.16 -26.37 -20.36
N LEU A 18 22.33 -25.55 -21.41
CA LEU A 18 21.29 -25.34 -22.41
C LEU A 18 21.63 -26.11 -23.70
N ALA A 19 20.61 -26.77 -24.23
CA ALA A 19 20.68 -27.70 -25.34
C ALA A 19 20.83 -27.02 -26.71
N PRO A 20 21.32 -27.74 -27.74
CA PRO A 20 21.73 -27.19 -29.03
C PRO A 20 20.61 -27.36 -30.06
N HIS A 21 19.89 -26.30 -30.37
CA HIS A 21 19.06 -26.25 -31.56
C HIS A 21 18.86 -24.79 -31.92
N LEU A 22 18.83 -24.50 -33.22
CA LEU A 22 18.81 -23.16 -33.82
C LEU A 22 20.18 -22.52 -34.03
N ARG A 23 21.12 -23.31 -34.59
CA ARG A 23 22.22 -22.78 -35.40
C ARG A 23 21.90 -22.99 -36.89
N LYS A 24 21.90 -21.88 -37.63
CA LYS A 24 22.09 -21.71 -39.08
C LYS A 24 20.85 -21.75 -39.99
N ARG A 25 20.55 -20.59 -40.60
CA ARG A 25 20.82 -20.38 -42.04
C ARG A 25 20.98 -18.89 -42.33
N ALA A 26 22.11 -18.57 -42.94
CA ALA A 26 22.36 -17.32 -43.64
C ALA A 26 22.23 -17.60 -45.14
N THR A 27 21.55 -16.71 -45.87
CA THR A 27 21.71 -16.42 -47.30
C THR A 27 20.99 -15.10 -47.59
N GLN A 28 21.77 -14.05 -47.90
CA GLN A 28 21.35 -12.95 -48.79
C GLN A 28 21.55 -13.40 -50.27
N PRO A 29 21.48 -12.58 -51.36
CA PRO A 29 21.15 -11.13 -51.50
C PRO A 29 20.38 -10.74 -52.81
N ILE A 30 20.29 -9.42 -53.05
CA ILE A 30 20.28 -8.63 -54.33
C ILE A 30 18.93 -8.27 -55.00
N ALA A 31 18.65 -6.96 -55.05
CA ALA A 31 18.35 -6.12 -56.25
C ALA A 31 17.83 -4.75 -55.73
N GLU A 32 18.65 -3.71 -55.63
CA GLU A 32 18.95 -2.72 -56.68
C GLU A 32 17.73 -2.22 -57.46
N THR A 33 17.28 -0.99 -57.17
CA THR A 33 17.00 0.04 -58.19
C THR A 33 17.08 1.44 -57.58
N SER A 34 17.91 2.26 -58.19
CA SER A 34 18.20 3.67 -57.97
C SER A 34 17.03 4.60 -58.32
N SER A 35 16.95 5.78 -57.68
CA SER A 35 16.43 7.00 -58.31
C SER A 35 16.90 8.29 -57.60
N THR A 36 17.96 8.88 -58.17
CA THR A 36 18.17 10.31 -58.55
C THR A 36 17.16 11.34 -57.97
N GLN A 37 17.56 12.21 -57.04
CA GLN A 37 18.25 13.52 -57.17
C GLN A 37 17.35 14.69 -57.59
N ALA A 38 17.17 15.66 -56.68
CA ALA A 38 17.29 17.10 -56.94
C ALA A 38 17.15 17.87 -55.62
N GLN A 39 18.19 18.59 -55.18
CA GLN A 39 18.00 19.90 -54.56
C GLN A 39 19.28 20.72 -54.58
N SER A 40 19.14 21.88 -55.18
CA SER A 40 20.09 22.96 -55.35
C SER A 40 20.37 23.66 -54.03
N THR A 41 21.62 24.03 -53.76
CA THR A 41 21.94 25.23 -52.98
C THR A 41 23.17 25.91 -53.55
N SER A 42 22.94 27.16 -53.97
CA SER A 42 23.92 28.20 -54.27
C SER A 42 24.63 28.69 -53.01
N GLY A 43 25.88 29.15 -53.15
CA GLY A 43 26.48 30.08 -52.18
C GLY A 43 27.99 29.95 -52.03
N ALA A 44 28.73 30.66 -52.90
CA ALA A 44 30.17 30.87 -52.80
C ALA A 44 30.56 31.68 -51.54
N PRO A 45 31.83 31.60 -51.10
CA PRO A 45 32.75 32.66 -51.51
C PRO A 45 34.15 32.18 -51.97
N ALA A 46 34.84 33.11 -52.61
CA ALA A 46 36.02 32.99 -53.46
C ALA A 46 37.32 32.48 -52.79
N PRO A 47 38.23 31.86 -53.56
CA PRO A 47 39.63 31.67 -53.18
C PRO A 47 40.58 32.70 -53.82
N GLU A 48 41.66 32.94 -53.10
CA GLU A 48 42.75 33.86 -53.42
C GLU A 48 43.61 33.41 -54.61
N THR A 49 44.02 34.43 -55.35
CA THR A 49 44.99 34.57 -56.44
C THR A 49 46.29 33.75 -56.33
N ILE A 50 46.63 33.02 -57.40
CA ILE A 50 48.00 32.62 -57.77
C ILE A 50 48.16 32.85 -59.29
N PRO A 51 49.23 33.52 -59.77
CA PRO A 51 49.39 33.89 -61.18
C PRO A 51 49.93 32.74 -62.05
N GLU A 52 49.36 32.63 -63.26
CA GLU A 52 49.78 31.74 -64.35
C GLU A 52 51.11 32.21 -64.96
N HIS A 53 52.03 31.26 -65.18
CA HIS A 53 53.24 31.45 -65.98
C HIS A 53 52.98 31.08 -67.43
N GLU A 54 53.37 31.99 -68.32
CA GLU A 54 53.29 31.96 -69.78
C GLU A 54 53.91 30.69 -70.38
N THR A 55 53.11 29.95 -71.15
CA THR A 55 53.61 28.93 -72.08
C THR A 55 54.10 29.62 -73.34
N THR A 56 55.42 29.81 -73.46
CA THR A 56 56.04 30.30 -74.70
C THR A 56 56.05 29.21 -75.76
N GLN A 57 55.40 29.56 -76.86
CA GLN A 57 55.19 28.83 -78.10
C GLN A 57 56.52 28.52 -78.82
N ALA A 58 56.73 27.26 -79.22
CA ALA A 58 57.83 26.85 -80.08
C ALA A 58 57.63 27.37 -81.52
N PRO A 59 58.68 27.87 -82.21
CA PRO A 59 58.57 28.25 -83.61
C PRO A 59 58.64 27.02 -84.52
N ALA A 60 57.62 26.88 -85.37
CA ALA A 60 57.55 25.92 -86.45
C ALA A 60 58.58 26.21 -87.54
N PHE A 61 59.25 25.16 -88.01
CA PHE A 61 60.12 25.15 -89.19
C PHE A 61 59.29 25.41 -90.46
N ASN A 62 59.38 26.63 -91.00
CA ASN A 62 58.85 26.93 -92.33
C ASN A 62 59.92 26.64 -93.39
N SER A 63 59.82 25.47 -94.02
CA SER A 63 60.51 25.16 -95.27
C SER A 63 59.60 25.54 -96.44
N ALA A 64 59.91 26.62 -97.16
CA ALA A 64 59.23 26.99 -98.40
C ALA A 64 60.23 27.54 -99.43
N THR A 65 60.84 26.60 -100.14
CA THR A 65 61.07 26.56 -101.59
C THR A 65 61.06 27.89 -102.35
N THR A 66 62.24 28.51 -102.53
CA THR A 66 62.47 29.47 -103.60
C THR A 66 62.76 28.72 -104.91
N LYS A 67 61.83 28.90 -105.85
CA LYS A 67 61.86 28.42 -107.22
C LYS A 67 62.72 29.39 -108.04
N THR A 68 63.87 28.95 -108.54
CA THR A 68 64.65 29.69 -109.55
C THR A 68 64.80 28.80 -110.78
N ALA A 69 64.09 29.15 -111.85
CA ALA A 69 64.21 28.51 -113.14
C ALA A 69 65.21 29.29 -114.00
N VAL A 70 66.30 28.60 -114.33
CA VAL A 70 66.97 28.52 -115.63
C VAL A 70 67.46 29.84 -116.26
N GLY A 71 68.77 30.07 -116.11
CA GLY A 71 69.57 30.89 -117.00
C GLY A 71 70.97 30.30 -117.12
N ALA A 72 71.21 29.63 -118.26
CA ALA A 72 72.50 29.25 -118.84
C ALA A 72 73.47 28.35 -118.02
N ILE A 73 73.64 27.13 -118.53
CA ILE A 73 74.83 26.29 -118.31
C ILE A 73 75.98 26.88 -119.16
N PRO A 74 77.10 27.34 -118.58
CA PRO A 74 78.38 27.22 -119.26
C PRO A 74 79.02 25.88 -118.87
N ALA A 75 79.54 25.22 -119.90
CA ALA A 75 80.29 23.98 -119.81
C ALA A 75 81.30 23.99 -118.66
N SER A 76 81.42 22.84 -117.98
CA SER A 76 82.41 22.52 -116.97
C SER A 76 83.82 22.92 -117.40
N SER A 77 84.27 24.10 -116.99
CA SER A 77 85.70 24.36 -116.84
C SER A 77 86.10 23.72 -115.52
N PHE A 78 86.90 22.65 -115.59
CA PHE A 78 87.55 22.07 -114.43
C PHE A 78 88.41 23.16 -113.79
N THR A 79 87.85 23.87 -112.82
CA THR A 79 88.56 24.91 -112.08
C THR A 79 89.48 24.15 -111.15
N THR A 80 90.74 23.99 -111.54
CA THR A 80 91.76 23.43 -110.68
C THR A 80 91.87 24.34 -109.45
N TYR A 81 91.23 23.93 -108.36
CA TYR A 81 91.23 24.70 -107.12
C TYR A 81 92.67 24.82 -106.64
N ASN A 82 93.18 26.05 -106.60
CA ASN A 82 94.51 26.33 -106.06
C ASN A 82 94.53 25.98 -104.56
N GLN A 83 95.60 25.31 -104.11
CA GLN A 83 95.76 24.83 -102.73
C GLN A 83 95.48 25.91 -101.67
N ASN A 84 95.82 27.17 -101.96
CA ASN A 84 95.58 28.29 -101.05
C ASN A 84 94.08 28.62 -100.89
N PHE A 85 93.29 28.48 -101.96
CA PHE A 85 91.85 28.69 -101.91
C PHE A 85 91.14 27.59 -101.12
N LEU A 86 91.57 26.33 -101.29
CA LEU A 86 91.10 25.19 -100.47
C LEU A 86 91.42 25.38 -98.99
N LYS A 87 92.62 25.87 -98.63
CA LYS A 87 92.97 26.19 -97.23
C LYS A 87 92.09 27.31 -96.66
N GLN A 88 91.80 28.34 -97.46
CA GLN A 88 90.95 29.45 -97.03
C GLN A 88 89.49 29.01 -96.82
N ILE A 89 88.97 28.13 -97.68
CA ILE A 89 87.67 27.49 -97.46
C ILE A 89 87.71 26.61 -96.21
N GLY A 90 88.77 25.80 -96.03
CA GLY A 90 88.96 24.95 -94.86
C GLY A 90 88.94 25.73 -93.55
N GLY A 91 89.63 26.88 -93.48
CA GLY A 91 89.59 27.78 -92.32
C GLY A 91 88.19 28.36 -92.09
N LYS A 92 87.54 28.88 -93.14
CA LYS A 92 86.16 29.39 -93.04
C LYS A 92 85.15 28.32 -92.63
N CYS A 93 85.38 27.05 -92.99
CA CYS A 93 84.57 25.92 -92.57
C CYS A 93 84.87 25.53 -91.12
N ALA A 94 86.13 25.56 -90.69
CA ALA A 94 86.52 25.30 -89.31
C ALA A 94 85.94 26.34 -88.35
N ASP A 95 85.94 27.63 -88.71
CA ASP A 95 85.37 28.71 -87.91
C ASP A 95 83.83 28.69 -87.85
N LYS A 96 83.18 27.99 -88.79
CA LYS A 96 81.72 27.81 -88.82
C LYS A 96 81.25 26.57 -88.06
N LEU A 97 82.16 25.62 -87.80
CA LEU A 97 81.84 24.44 -87.02
C LEU A 97 82.00 24.79 -85.54
N PRO A 98 81.04 24.40 -84.68
CA PRO A 98 81.25 24.51 -83.25
C PRO A 98 82.53 23.75 -82.89
N PRO A 99 83.40 24.30 -82.01
CA PRO A 99 84.60 23.61 -81.61
C PRO A 99 84.21 22.26 -81.01
N ALA A 100 85.06 21.24 -81.19
CA ALA A 100 84.77 19.89 -80.69
C ALA A 100 84.42 19.87 -79.19
N SER A 101 84.93 20.83 -78.41
CA SER A 101 84.58 21.05 -77.01
C SER A 101 83.11 21.44 -76.78
N ALA A 102 82.49 22.22 -77.67
CA ALA A 102 81.08 22.58 -77.57
C ALA A 102 80.17 21.37 -77.82
N ILE A 103 80.54 20.48 -78.75
CA ILE A 103 79.80 19.24 -79.00
C ILE A 103 79.90 18.30 -77.79
N GLN A 104 81.09 18.16 -77.20
CA GLN A 104 81.28 17.38 -75.98
C GLN A 104 80.48 17.95 -74.79
N ALA A 105 80.46 19.26 -74.62
CA ALA A 105 79.66 19.93 -73.59
C ALA A 105 78.15 19.70 -73.80
N MET A 106 77.67 19.75 -75.05
CA MET A 106 76.28 19.44 -75.38
C MET A 106 75.91 18.00 -75.05
N PHE A 107 76.78 17.04 -75.37
CA PHE A 107 76.55 15.63 -75.04
C PHE A 107 76.48 15.41 -73.52
N LEU A 108 77.40 16.01 -72.75
CA LEU A 108 77.38 15.95 -71.29
C LEU A 108 76.14 16.63 -70.70
N TYR A 109 75.72 17.76 -71.26
CA TYR A 109 74.49 18.43 -70.87
C TYR A 109 73.26 17.55 -71.10
N GLU A 110 73.16 16.88 -72.26
CA GLU A 110 72.00 16.02 -72.54
C GLU A 110 71.97 14.80 -71.62
N MET A 111 73.13 14.18 -71.36
CA MET A 111 73.26 13.11 -70.36
C MET A 111 72.83 13.58 -68.96
N GLN A 112 73.28 14.77 -68.53
CA GLN A 112 72.90 15.33 -67.24
C GLN A 112 71.39 15.62 -67.20
N ARG A 113 70.85 16.25 -68.25
CA ARG A 113 69.44 16.59 -68.38
C ARG A 113 68.55 15.36 -68.31
N GLU A 114 68.94 14.24 -68.94
CA GLU A 114 68.23 12.97 -68.84
C GLU A 114 68.19 12.47 -67.38
N THR A 115 69.34 12.46 -66.69
CA THR A 115 69.38 12.01 -65.29
C THR A 115 68.58 12.92 -64.33
N GLU A 116 68.52 14.22 -64.61
CA GLU A 116 67.71 15.16 -63.83
C GLU A 116 66.22 14.96 -64.10
N ALA A 117 65.82 14.71 -65.35
CA ALA A 117 64.45 14.39 -65.71
C ALA A 117 63.98 13.09 -65.02
N GLU A 118 64.82 12.04 -65.01
CA GLU A 118 64.53 10.79 -64.29
C GLU A 118 64.38 11.02 -62.79
N LYS A 119 65.26 11.82 -62.18
CA LYS A 119 65.16 12.16 -60.74
C LYS A 119 63.86 12.89 -60.42
N LEU A 120 63.46 13.86 -61.24
CA LEU A 120 62.20 14.58 -61.07
C LEU A 120 61.00 13.65 -61.21
N PHE A 121 61.03 12.76 -62.21
CA PHE A 121 59.98 11.77 -62.41
C PHE A 121 59.85 10.83 -61.21
N HIS A 122 60.96 10.29 -60.71
CA HIS A 122 60.95 9.44 -59.52
C HIS A 122 60.47 10.19 -58.28
N ALA A 123 60.91 11.44 -58.07
CA ALA A 123 60.45 12.26 -56.97
C ALA A 123 58.92 12.44 -57.00
N GLN A 124 58.36 12.75 -58.17
CA GLN A 124 56.90 12.89 -58.35
C GLN A 124 56.17 11.56 -58.13
N MET A 125 56.69 10.45 -58.65
CA MET A 125 56.09 9.13 -58.40
C MET A 125 56.08 8.78 -56.91
N PHE A 126 57.16 9.06 -56.18
CA PHE A 126 57.22 8.81 -54.74
C PHE A 126 56.31 9.73 -53.93
N GLU A 127 56.13 10.97 -54.36
CA GLU A 127 55.19 11.91 -53.74
C GLU A 127 53.75 11.46 -53.97
N LEU A 128 53.40 11.07 -55.20
CA LEU A 128 52.09 10.55 -55.54
C LEU A 128 51.77 9.28 -54.74
N ALA A 129 52.70 8.33 -54.67
CA ALA A 129 52.53 7.11 -53.88
C ALA A 129 52.29 7.41 -52.39
N ARG A 130 53.01 8.39 -51.82
CA ARG A 130 52.78 8.83 -50.44
C ARG A 130 51.42 9.49 -50.25
N ALA A 131 50.96 10.28 -51.22
CA ALA A 131 49.65 10.90 -51.19
C ALA A 131 48.53 9.84 -51.26
N GLU A 132 48.67 8.83 -52.14
CA GLU A 132 47.75 7.69 -52.24
C GLU A 132 47.70 6.85 -50.96
N ASP A 133 48.85 6.57 -50.34
CA ASP A 133 48.88 5.89 -49.04
C ASP A 133 48.14 6.70 -47.97
N HIS A 134 48.30 8.02 -47.98
CA HIS A 134 47.61 8.90 -47.04
C HIS A 134 46.10 8.88 -47.24
N THR A 135 45.61 8.96 -48.49
CA THR A 135 44.17 8.89 -48.78
C THR A 135 43.60 7.53 -48.40
N HIS A 136 44.32 6.43 -48.64
CA HIS A 136 43.90 5.10 -48.20
C HIS A 136 43.79 4.96 -46.67
N VAL A 137 44.70 5.58 -45.92
CA VAL A 137 44.60 5.62 -44.45
C VAL A 137 43.39 6.42 -43.99
N GLN A 138 43.12 7.56 -44.63
CA GLN A 138 41.94 8.38 -44.33
C GLN A 138 40.64 7.63 -44.64
N ASP A 139 40.54 6.98 -45.80
CA ASP A 139 39.37 6.19 -46.19
C ASP A 139 39.08 5.06 -45.19
N ARG A 140 40.11 4.37 -44.71
CA ARG A 140 39.94 3.33 -43.67
C ARG A 140 39.38 3.94 -42.39
N ARG A 141 39.91 5.09 -41.96
CA ARG A 141 39.43 5.79 -40.76
C ARG A 141 37.99 6.28 -40.92
N ILE A 142 37.63 6.80 -42.09
CA ILE A 142 36.26 7.23 -42.41
C ILE A 142 35.31 6.03 -42.33
N LYS A 143 35.63 4.92 -43.00
CA LYS A 143 34.84 3.69 -42.93
C LYS A 143 34.68 3.17 -41.50
N GLU A 144 35.74 3.22 -40.69
CA GLU A 144 35.66 2.85 -39.29
C GLU A 144 34.71 3.77 -38.50
N LEU A 145 34.79 5.09 -38.72
CA LEU A 145 33.87 6.05 -38.09
C LEU A 145 32.42 5.86 -38.52
N GLU A 146 32.17 5.62 -39.81
CA GLU A 146 30.84 5.31 -40.34
C GLU A 146 30.26 4.06 -39.67
N THR A 147 31.05 2.99 -39.56
CA THR A 147 30.59 1.77 -38.88
C THR A 147 30.30 2.00 -37.40
N ARG A 148 31.09 2.84 -36.71
CA ARG A 148 30.85 3.24 -35.32
C ARG A 148 29.59 4.08 -35.17
N LEU A 149 29.34 5.00 -36.10
CA LEU A 149 28.12 5.82 -36.12
C LEU A 149 26.89 4.94 -36.31
N VAL A 150 26.89 4.05 -37.29
CA VAL A 150 25.78 3.10 -37.50
C VAL A 150 25.57 2.21 -36.26
N GLN A 151 26.63 1.79 -35.58
CA GLN A 151 26.51 1.05 -34.32
C GLN A 151 25.93 1.90 -33.19
N LEU A 152 26.31 3.18 -33.08
CA LEU A 152 25.76 4.11 -32.10
C LEU A 152 24.29 4.40 -32.39
N GLU A 153 23.90 4.64 -33.63
CA GLU A 153 22.52 4.81 -34.05
C GLU A 153 21.67 3.58 -33.71
N ARG A 154 22.17 2.37 -34.04
CA ARG A 154 21.50 1.13 -33.63
C ARG A 154 21.41 0.99 -32.12
N LYS A 155 22.46 1.37 -31.37
CA LYS A 155 22.43 1.36 -29.90
C LYS A 155 21.49 2.41 -29.34
N MET A 156 21.30 3.56 -29.98
CA MET A 156 20.34 4.58 -29.58
C MET A 156 18.92 4.14 -29.90
N ALA A 157 18.67 3.58 -31.08
CA ALA A 157 17.37 3.01 -31.45
C ALA A 157 17.02 1.78 -30.61
N ALA A 158 17.99 0.90 -30.33
CA ALA A 158 17.81 -0.26 -29.45
C ALA A 158 17.84 0.13 -27.97
N ARG A 159 18.37 1.31 -27.63
CA ARG A 159 18.06 1.97 -26.36
C ARG A 159 16.64 2.45 -26.49
N ASP A 160 15.79 1.49 -26.19
CA ASP A 160 14.37 1.52 -25.91
C ASP A 160 14.02 2.47 -24.75
N VAL A 161 14.73 3.59 -24.65
CA VAL A 161 14.59 4.62 -23.63
C VAL A 161 13.23 5.26 -23.80
N ASP A 162 12.77 5.47 -25.03
CA ASP A 162 11.43 6.01 -25.27
C ASP A 162 10.33 5.03 -24.86
N GLU A 163 10.40 3.73 -25.19
CA GLU A 163 9.40 2.76 -24.69
C GLU A 163 9.52 2.55 -23.18
N ARG A 164 10.73 2.55 -22.62
CA ARG A 164 10.94 2.48 -21.17
C ARG A 164 10.37 3.71 -20.46
N ILE A 165 10.56 4.90 -21.02
CA ILE A 165 9.99 6.15 -20.51
C ILE A 165 8.46 6.10 -20.63
N ALA A 166 7.92 5.69 -21.78
CA ALA A 166 6.48 5.55 -21.98
C ALA A 166 5.86 4.55 -20.99
N THR A 167 6.47 3.38 -20.83
CA THR A 167 6.04 2.35 -19.87
C THR A 167 6.19 2.83 -18.42
N SER A 168 7.23 3.62 -18.13
CA SER A 168 7.40 4.23 -16.81
C SER A 168 6.30 5.27 -16.54
N ASN A 169 5.98 6.12 -17.51
CA ASN A 169 4.93 7.14 -17.39
C ASN A 169 3.55 6.52 -17.19
N VAL A 170 3.22 5.44 -17.92
CA VAL A 170 1.98 4.69 -17.71
C VAL A 170 1.89 4.16 -16.28
N ARG A 171 2.98 3.57 -15.76
CA ARG A 171 3.02 3.07 -14.39
C ARG A 171 2.88 4.19 -13.36
N LEU A 172 3.55 5.32 -13.56
CA LEU A 172 3.44 6.48 -12.67
C LEU A 172 2.03 7.04 -12.65
N ASN A 173 1.37 7.16 -13.79
CA ASN A 173 -0.03 7.59 -13.87
C ASN A 173 -0.96 6.63 -13.12
N ALA A 174 -0.79 5.32 -13.31
CA ALA A 174 -1.56 4.32 -12.57
C ALA A 174 -1.32 4.39 -11.05
N HIS A 175 -0.09 4.69 -10.62
CA HIS A 175 0.22 4.91 -9.21
C HIS A 175 -0.41 6.21 -8.69
N GLN A 176 -0.41 7.28 -9.48
CA GLN A 176 -1.05 8.55 -9.13
C GLN A 176 -2.56 8.40 -8.96
N GLU A 177 -3.22 7.65 -9.86
CA GLU A 177 -4.65 7.34 -9.74
C GLU A 177 -4.97 6.55 -8.48
N LYS A 178 -4.16 5.56 -8.14
CA LYS A 178 -4.29 4.80 -6.88
C LYS A 178 -4.11 5.70 -5.66
N LEU A 179 -3.15 6.62 -5.70
CA LEU A 179 -2.92 7.60 -4.64
C LEU A 179 -4.14 8.52 -4.47
N ASN A 180 -4.67 9.06 -5.57
CA ASN A 180 -5.86 9.91 -5.55
C ASN A 180 -7.08 9.15 -4.99
N ALA A 181 -7.25 7.87 -5.36
CA ALA A 181 -8.31 7.03 -4.83
C ALA A 181 -8.15 6.76 -3.32
N CYS A 182 -6.92 6.52 -2.86
CA CYS A 182 -6.61 6.39 -1.43
C CYS A 182 -6.91 7.70 -0.67
N SER A 183 -6.44 8.85 -1.17
CA SER A 183 -6.73 10.16 -0.58
C SER A 183 -8.23 10.43 -0.50
N GLY A 184 -8.99 10.10 -1.54
CA GLY A 184 -10.46 10.22 -1.52
C GLY A 184 -11.14 9.27 -0.53
N ARG A 185 -10.61 8.05 -0.33
CA ARG A 185 -11.10 7.12 0.71
C ARG A 185 -10.78 7.63 2.11
N LEU A 186 -9.59 8.19 2.31
CA LEU A 186 -9.16 8.77 3.58
C LEU A 186 -10.04 9.96 3.95
N GLY A 187 -10.26 10.91 3.05
CA GLY A 187 -11.14 12.06 3.32
C GLY A 187 -12.58 11.66 3.67
N ARG A 188 -13.12 10.58 3.05
CA ARG A 188 -14.43 10.03 3.44
C ARG A 188 -14.40 9.37 4.82
N ALA A 189 -13.30 8.72 5.20
CA ALA A 189 -13.16 8.14 6.53
C ALA A 189 -13.06 9.23 7.60
N GLU A 190 -12.32 10.30 7.34
CA GLU A 190 -12.21 11.47 8.22
C GLU A 190 -13.57 12.14 8.42
N GLN A 191 -14.37 12.32 7.36
CA GLN A 191 -15.73 12.86 7.49
C GLN A 191 -16.65 11.97 8.34
N LYS A 192 -16.57 10.64 8.17
CA LYS A 192 -17.33 9.69 8.98
C LYS A 192 -16.89 9.76 10.45
N LEU A 193 -15.60 9.86 10.71
CA LEU A 193 -15.06 9.98 12.06
C LEU A 193 -15.57 11.27 12.71
N ALA A 194 -15.48 12.42 12.03
CA ALA A 194 -16.02 13.68 12.53
C ALA A 194 -17.52 13.61 12.85
N THR A 195 -18.29 12.87 12.04
CA THR A 195 -19.73 12.63 12.30
C THR A 195 -19.95 11.76 13.53
N VAL A 196 -19.12 10.74 13.74
CA VAL A 196 -19.18 9.88 14.94
C VAL A 196 -18.81 10.69 16.19
N ASP A 197 -17.76 11.51 16.12
CA ASP A 197 -17.36 12.39 17.23
C ASP A 197 -18.47 13.36 17.61
N GLN A 198 -19.14 13.98 16.61
CA GLN A 198 -20.29 14.85 16.86
C GLN A 198 -21.45 14.10 17.55
N ARG A 199 -21.76 12.88 17.11
CA ARG A 199 -22.80 12.05 17.75
C ARG A 199 -22.43 11.64 19.16
N LEU A 200 -21.15 11.35 19.43
CA LEU A 200 -20.67 11.03 20.77
C LEU A 200 -20.81 12.22 21.71
N GLU A 201 -20.47 13.43 21.26
CA GLU A 201 -20.67 14.65 22.05
C GLU A 201 -22.16 14.93 22.31
N GLU A 202 -23.02 14.74 21.32
CA GLU A 202 -24.47 14.88 21.50
C GLU A 202 -25.03 13.85 22.50
N LEU A 203 -24.57 12.61 22.43
CA LEU A 203 -25.00 11.53 23.32
C LEU A 203 -24.49 11.74 24.75
N LYS A 204 -23.26 12.22 24.90
CA LYS A 204 -22.69 12.63 26.19
C LYS A 204 -23.49 13.77 26.81
N LYS A 205 -23.82 14.80 26.02
CA LYS A 205 -24.69 15.90 26.47
C LYS A 205 -26.08 15.40 26.88
N SER A 206 -26.70 14.54 26.07
CA SER A 206 -27.99 13.93 26.40
C SER A 206 -27.92 13.10 27.68
N GLN A 207 -26.80 12.42 27.95
CA GLN A 207 -26.58 11.67 29.19
C GLN A 207 -26.41 12.61 30.38
N GLU A 208 -25.66 13.69 30.25
CA GLU A 208 -25.51 14.73 31.27
C GLU A 208 -26.87 15.39 31.58
N ASP A 209 -27.64 15.75 30.56
CA ASP A 209 -28.99 16.30 30.70
C ASP A 209 -29.95 15.29 31.38
N ALA A 210 -29.89 14.00 30.99
CA ALA A 210 -30.68 12.94 31.63
C ALA A 210 -30.24 12.67 33.08
N ALA A 211 -28.95 12.76 33.39
CA ALA A 211 -28.43 12.62 34.74
C ALA A 211 -28.84 13.81 35.62
N LEU A 212 -28.83 15.04 35.07
CA LEU A 212 -29.37 16.24 35.73
C LEU A 212 -30.88 16.12 35.95
N ALA A 213 -31.64 15.65 34.96
CA ALA A 213 -33.07 15.38 35.08
C ALA A 213 -33.38 14.28 36.13
N ALA A 214 -32.58 13.22 36.19
CA ALA A 214 -32.72 12.17 37.21
C ALA A 214 -32.33 12.67 38.60
N ALA A 215 -31.26 13.47 38.73
CA ALA A 215 -30.86 14.08 40.00
C ALA A 215 -31.88 15.11 40.49
N THR A 216 -32.50 15.87 39.59
CA THR A 216 -33.60 16.78 39.93
C THR A 216 -34.88 16.02 40.25
N ALA A 217 -35.24 14.95 39.54
CA ALA A 217 -36.35 14.07 39.91
C ALA A 217 -36.13 13.41 41.29
N ALA A 218 -34.91 12.98 41.59
CA ALA A 218 -34.53 12.46 42.91
C ALA A 218 -34.49 13.53 44.02
N SER A 219 -34.31 14.81 43.66
CA SER A 219 -34.43 15.97 44.56
C SER A 219 -35.83 16.58 44.59
N THR A 220 -36.74 16.15 43.71
CA THR A 220 -38.16 16.45 43.78
C THR A 220 -38.74 15.47 44.80
N PRO A 221 -39.52 15.90 45.80
CA PRO A 221 -39.91 15.02 46.88
C PRO A 221 -40.93 14.00 46.39
N GLU A 222 -40.46 12.87 45.87
CA GLU A 222 -41.19 11.59 45.89
C GLU A 222 -41.13 11.04 47.33
N ILE A 223 -41.61 11.84 48.27
CA ILE A 223 -41.76 11.49 49.69
C ILE A 223 -43.23 11.62 50.00
N THR A 224 -44.05 10.70 49.47
CA THR A 224 -45.38 10.42 50.06
C THR A 224 -46.03 9.11 49.62
N LEU A 225 -45.49 8.35 48.65
CA LEU A 225 -46.18 7.15 48.12
C LEU A 225 -45.47 5.82 48.37
N SER A 226 -44.14 5.80 48.52
CA SER A 226 -43.37 4.55 48.70
C SER A 226 -43.14 4.18 50.17
N ASN A 227 -42.92 5.16 51.06
CA ASN A 227 -42.74 4.88 52.50
C ASN A 227 -44.04 4.54 53.23
N THR A 228 -45.17 5.18 52.86
CA THR A 228 -46.49 4.84 53.42
C THR A 228 -46.91 3.43 53.02
N HIS A 229 -46.71 3.06 51.76
CA HIS A 229 -47.05 1.71 51.29
C HIS A 229 -46.17 0.62 51.91
N SER A 230 -44.89 0.90 52.19
CA SER A 230 -44.00 -0.05 52.87
C SER A 230 -44.34 -0.22 54.36
N GLU A 231 -44.68 0.87 55.06
CA GLU A 231 -45.13 0.80 56.45
C GLU A 231 -46.50 0.13 56.56
N ASP A 232 -47.44 0.44 55.67
CA ASP A 232 -48.76 -0.19 55.59
C ASP A 232 -48.67 -1.70 55.27
N MET A 233 -47.72 -2.10 54.42
CA MET A 233 -47.48 -3.53 54.14
C MET A 233 -46.83 -4.25 55.32
N ALA A 234 -46.02 -3.55 56.12
CA ALA A 234 -45.42 -4.10 57.33
C ALA A 234 -46.45 -4.26 58.45
N THR A 235 -47.32 -3.27 58.66
CA THR A 235 -48.43 -3.33 59.63
C THR A 235 -49.46 -4.38 59.23
N MET A 236 -49.85 -4.45 57.95
CA MET A 236 -50.77 -5.47 57.46
C MET A 236 -50.22 -6.89 57.61
N LYS A 237 -48.90 -7.07 57.42
CA LYS A 237 -48.26 -8.36 57.66
C LYS A 237 -48.30 -8.77 59.14
N GLU A 238 -48.14 -7.82 60.05
CA GLU A 238 -48.24 -8.09 61.49
C GLU A 238 -49.68 -8.41 61.90
N GLU A 239 -50.66 -7.65 61.41
CA GLU A 239 -52.09 -7.92 61.65
C GLU A 239 -52.51 -9.31 61.13
N ILE A 240 -52.00 -9.71 59.97
CA ILE A 240 -52.24 -11.06 59.42
C ILE A 240 -51.68 -12.15 60.34
N ASN A 241 -50.48 -11.95 60.90
CA ASN A 241 -49.89 -12.92 61.83
C ASN A 241 -50.72 -13.03 63.12
N VAL A 242 -51.13 -11.90 63.70
CA VAL A 242 -52.00 -11.87 64.88
C VAL A 242 -53.32 -12.61 64.62
N LEU A 243 -53.93 -12.42 63.44
CA LEU A 243 -55.15 -13.13 63.06
C LEU A 243 -54.94 -14.65 62.90
N PHE A 244 -53.75 -15.08 62.47
CA PHE A 244 -53.42 -16.51 62.43
C PHE A 244 -53.25 -17.11 63.83
N ASP A 245 -52.60 -16.39 64.73
CA ASP A 245 -52.45 -16.81 66.13
C ASP A 245 -53.81 -16.88 66.84
N ASP A 246 -54.68 -15.89 66.62
CA ASP A 246 -56.05 -15.88 67.16
C ASP A 246 -56.88 -17.03 66.60
N ARG A 247 -56.79 -17.32 65.29
CA ARG A 247 -57.48 -18.47 64.68
C ARG A 247 -57.03 -19.78 65.32
N ASP A 248 -55.73 -19.95 65.50
CA ASP A 248 -55.18 -21.18 66.06
C ASP A 248 -55.52 -21.33 67.55
N GLY A 249 -55.58 -20.21 68.29
CA GLY A 249 -56.13 -20.14 69.64
C GLY A 249 -57.61 -20.54 69.72
N ILE A 250 -58.44 -20.03 68.81
CA ILE A 250 -59.86 -20.40 68.70
C ILE A 250 -60.02 -21.89 68.37
N LEU A 251 -59.21 -22.42 67.45
CA LEU A 251 -59.23 -23.86 67.11
C LEU A 251 -58.89 -24.74 68.32
N SER A 252 -57.92 -24.32 69.14
CA SER A 252 -57.60 -24.99 70.39
C SER A 252 -58.79 -24.98 71.36
N MET A 253 -59.43 -23.82 71.53
CA MET A 253 -60.59 -23.66 72.40
C MET A 253 -61.80 -24.49 71.92
N VAL A 254 -62.06 -24.53 70.62
CA VAL A 254 -63.11 -25.38 70.03
C VAL A 254 -62.83 -26.86 70.28
N LYS A 255 -61.56 -27.28 70.18
CA LYS A 255 -61.16 -28.65 70.50
C LYS A 255 -61.41 -28.98 71.96
N GLU A 256 -61.03 -28.09 72.88
CA GLU A 256 -61.29 -28.24 74.32
C GLU A 256 -62.79 -28.29 74.63
N VAL A 257 -63.60 -27.40 74.04
CA VAL A 257 -65.06 -27.41 74.18
C VAL A 257 -65.63 -28.73 73.66
N LYS A 258 -65.14 -29.25 72.53
CA LYS A 258 -65.58 -30.55 71.99
C LYS A 258 -65.23 -31.71 72.93
N GLU A 259 -64.05 -31.70 73.53
CA GLU A 259 -63.65 -32.69 74.54
C GLU A 259 -64.51 -32.59 75.82
N ASN A 260 -64.81 -31.38 76.27
CA ASN A 260 -65.69 -31.12 77.40
C ASN A 260 -67.14 -31.56 77.12
N VAL A 261 -67.66 -31.31 75.92
CA VAL A 261 -68.97 -31.80 75.48
C VAL A 261 -68.98 -33.33 75.43
N ALA A 262 -67.93 -33.97 74.92
CA ALA A 262 -67.82 -35.43 74.91
C ALA A 262 -67.76 -36.01 76.35
N ARG A 263 -67.05 -35.35 77.27
CA ARG A 263 -67.06 -35.71 78.70
C ARG A 263 -68.43 -35.54 79.35
N LEU A 264 -69.13 -34.45 79.05
CA LEU A 264 -70.49 -34.21 79.51
C LEU A 264 -71.46 -35.25 78.97
N ASP A 265 -71.38 -35.61 77.69
CA ASP A 265 -72.18 -36.67 77.08
C ASP A 265 -71.91 -38.03 77.74
N LEU A 266 -70.65 -38.32 78.06
CA LEU A 266 -70.25 -39.53 78.79
C LEU A 266 -70.80 -39.53 80.24
N ASN A 267 -70.72 -38.39 80.95
CA ASN A 267 -71.33 -38.24 82.27
C ASN A 267 -72.86 -38.38 82.22
N ILE A 268 -73.55 -37.82 81.22
CA ILE A 268 -75.00 -37.97 81.02
C ILE A 268 -75.34 -39.44 80.75
N LYS A 269 -74.57 -40.14 79.92
CA LYS A 269 -74.73 -41.59 79.70
C LYS A 269 -74.52 -42.38 80.99
N GLN A 270 -73.51 -42.05 81.80
CA GLN A 270 -73.30 -42.68 83.10
C GLN A 270 -74.44 -42.41 84.08
N LEU A 271 -74.95 -41.18 84.15
CA LEU A 271 -76.12 -40.80 84.97
C LEU A 271 -77.41 -41.48 84.49
N SER A 272 -77.58 -41.66 83.19
CA SER A 272 -78.69 -42.42 82.60
C SER A 272 -78.65 -43.91 82.97
N VAL A 273 -77.45 -44.51 82.94
CA VAL A 273 -77.22 -45.89 83.40
C VAL A 273 -77.38 -46.02 84.92
N GLN A 274 -76.97 -45.02 85.69
CA GLN A 274 -77.15 -45.01 87.14
C GLN A 274 -78.63 -44.84 87.54
N ARG A 275 -79.43 -44.07 86.76
CA ARG A 275 -80.89 -43.98 86.92
C ARG A 275 -81.64 -45.25 86.52
N SER A 276 -81.06 -46.10 85.66
CA SER A 276 -81.63 -47.40 85.30
C SER A 276 -81.19 -48.54 86.24
N SER A 277 -80.33 -48.28 87.23
CA SER A 277 -79.81 -49.27 88.19
C SER A 277 -79.96 -48.89 89.68
N THR A 278 -80.75 -47.88 90.04
CA THR A 278 -81.13 -47.58 91.44
C THR A 278 -82.65 -47.41 91.60
N ASN A 279 -83.39 -48.48 91.28
CA ASN A 279 -84.67 -48.76 91.93
C ASN A 279 -84.37 -49.18 93.38
N SER A 280 -84.33 -48.24 94.32
CA SER A 280 -84.38 -48.56 95.75
C SER A 280 -85.12 -47.49 96.55
N SER A 281 -86.40 -47.78 96.78
CA SER A 281 -87.27 -47.44 97.91
C SER A 281 -87.50 -45.96 98.33
N PRO A 282 -88.74 -45.61 98.73
CA PRO A 282 -89.11 -44.24 99.05
C PRO A 282 -88.48 -43.79 100.37
N ALA A 283 -88.05 -42.53 100.40
CA ALA A 283 -87.46 -41.88 101.56
C ALA A 283 -88.46 -41.82 102.74
N SER A 284 -88.03 -42.38 103.88
CA SER A 284 -88.72 -42.37 105.17
C SER A 284 -88.99 -40.93 105.65
N THR A 285 -90.26 -40.55 105.75
CA THR A 285 -90.69 -39.28 106.35
C THR A 285 -90.69 -39.37 107.88
N HIS A 286 -90.19 -38.33 108.55
CA HIS A 286 -90.18 -38.25 110.02
C HIS A 286 -91.43 -37.48 110.48
N ARG A 287 -92.24 -38.07 111.36
CA ARG A 287 -93.51 -37.50 111.85
C ARG A 287 -93.27 -36.68 113.13
N ILE A 288 -93.71 -35.42 113.13
CA ILE A 288 -93.68 -34.56 114.32
C ILE A 288 -95.13 -34.34 114.78
N PRO A 289 -95.53 -34.81 115.98
CA PRO A 289 -96.86 -34.55 116.51
C PRO A 289 -96.95 -33.11 117.06
N ILE A 290 -97.88 -32.31 116.53
CA ILE A 290 -98.18 -30.96 117.02
C ILE A 290 -99.63 -30.96 117.55
N LYS A 291 -99.84 -30.53 118.80
CA LYS A 291 -101.19 -30.31 119.35
C LYS A 291 -101.70 -28.94 118.94
N ASN A 292 -102.88 -28.88 118.33
CA ASN A 292 -103.60 -27.62 118.12
C ASN A 292 -104.24 -27.15 119.45
N PRO A 293 -104.57 -25.86 119.65
CA PRO A 293 -105.07 -25.33 120.93
C PRO A 293 -106.42 -25.90 121.38
N ASN A 294 -107.11 -26.64 120.51
CA ASN A 294 -108.36 -27.34 120.79
C ASN A 294 -108.18 -28.83 121.17
N GLY A 295 -106.94 -29.27 121.42
CA GLY A 295 -106.66 -30.60 121.99
C GLY A 295 -106.46 -31.75 120.98
N ASP A 296 -106.78 -31.53 119.70
CA ASP A 296 -106.58 -32.53 118.64
C ASP A 296 -105.15 -32.52 118.07
N LEU A 297 -104.60 -33.72 117.87
CA LEU A 297 -103.23 -33.97 117.40
C LEU A 297 -103.20 -34.03 115.87
N VAL A 298 -102.44 -33.13 115.23
CA VAL A 298 -102.27 -33.13 113.77
C VAL A 298 -100.82 -33.49 113.44
N GLU A 299 -100.60 -34.49 112.59
CA GLU A 299 -99.28 -34.97 112.16
C GLU A 299 -98.86 -34.36 110.82
N LEU A 300 -97.72 -33.67 110.78
CA LEU A 300 -97.10 -33.14 109.55
C LEU A 300 -95.82 -33.92 109.22
N SER A 301 -95.70 -34.36 107.97
CA SER A 301 -94.53 -35.10 107.45
C SER A 301 -93.63 -34.20 106.60
N VAL A 302 -92.35 -34.06 106.96
CA VAL A 302 -91.36 -33.28 106.21
C VAL A 302 -90.13 -34.14 105.84
N PRO A 303 -89.64 -34.12 104.58
CA PRO A 303 -88.44 -34.88 104.15
C PRO A 303 -87.13 -34.31 104.70
N LYS A 304 -86.19 -35.17 105.13
CA LYS A 304 -84.87 -34.76 105.63
C LYS A 304 -83.88 -34.50 104.48
N GLY A 305 -83.28 -33.32 104.44
CA GLY A 305 -82.24 -32.93 103.49
C GLY A 305 -80.85 -33.48 103.82
N SER A 306 -80.07 -33.75 102.76
CA SER A 306 -78.65 -34.12 102.79
C SER A 306 -77.77 -32.88 102.95
N SER A 307 -76.77 -32.95 103.81
CA SER A 307 -75.90 -31.85 104.21
C SER A 307 -74.44 -32.03 103.71
N PHE A 308 -73.77 -30.89 103.48
CA PHE A 308 -72.33 -30.63 103.21
C PHE A 308 -71.78 -31.04 101.82
N SER A 309 -70.92 -30.27 101.14
CA SER A 309 -69.78 -29.48 101.64
C SER A 309 -69.49 -28.18 100.85
N LEU A 310 -69.33 -27.07 101.58
CA LEU A 310 -68.80 -25.78 101.12
C LEU A 310 -67.27 -25.90 101.01
N LYS A 311 -66.67 -25.63 99.83
CA LYS A 311 -65.22 -25.59 99.65
C LYS A 311 -64.79 -24.14 99.46
N ASP A 312 -64.21 -23.58 100.52
CA ASP A 312 -63.61 -22.25 100.58
C ASP A 312 -62.46 -22.11 99.57
N ASN A 313 -62.52 -21.07 98.74
CA ASN A 313 -61.37 -20.47 98.05
C ASN A 313 -61.55 -18.95 98.06
N ARG A 314 -61.28 -18.34 99.23
CA ARG A 314 -61.05 -16.89 99.34
C ARG A 314 -59.57 -16.61 99.09
N GLY A 315 -59.24 -16.13 97.90
CA GLY A 315 -58.01 -15.37 97.66
C GLY A 315 -58.22 -13.89 98.04
N PRO A 316 -57.16 -13.15 98.43
CA PRO A 316 -57.29 -11.78 98.92
C PRO A 316 -57.65 -10.80 97.80
N VAL A 317 -58.57 -9.88 98.11
CA VAL A 317 -59.02 -8.78 97.25
C VAL A 317 -57.88 -7.76 97.10
N GLN A 318 -57.27 -7.68 95.92
CA GLN A 318 -56.39 -6.56 95.56
C GLN A 318 -57.25 -5.34 95.22
N SER A 319 -57.18 -4.31 96.04
CA SER A 319 -57.75 -3.00 95.76
C SER A 319 -56.89 -2.23 94.76
N PHE A 320 -57.57 -1.56 93.83
CA PHE A 320 -56.99 -0.73 92.77
C PHE A 320 -56.32 0.52 93.36
N GLN A 321 -55.04 0.75 93.06
CA GLN A 321 -54.38 2.05 93.23
C GLN A 321 -53.98 2.59 91.84
N PRO A 322 -54.52 3.74 91.40
CA PRO A 322 -54.12 4.36 90.15
C PRO A 322 -52.64 4.78 90.21
N GLY A 323 -51.81 4.33 89.25
CA GLY A 323 -50.45 4.85 89.05
C GLY A 323 -49.27 3.87 89.10
N LYS A 324 -49.46 2.55 89.00
CA LYS A 324 -48.33 1.61 88.80
C LYS A 324 -48.47 0.75 87.55
N GLN A 325 -47.40 0.75 86.77
CA GLN A 325 -47.15 -0.08 85.58
C GLN A 325 -47.01 -1.57 85.98
N TRP A 326 -47.62 -2.46 85.18
CA TRP A 326 -47.46 -3.90 85.32
C TRP A 326 -46.07 -4.30 84.81
N GLY A 327 -45.28 -4.96 85.66
CA GLY A 327 -43.97 -5.50 85.31
C GLY A 327 -43.90 -6.98 85.66
N VAL A 328 -43.79 -7.79 84.61
CA VAL A 328 -43.41 -9.22 84.49
C VAL A 328 -44.20 -10.24 85.30
#